data_AF-A0A4S3JDF6-F1
#
_entry.id   AF-A0A4S3JDF6-F1
#
_cell.length_a   1.000
_cell.length_b   1.000
_cell.length_c   1.000
_cell.angle_alpha   90.00
_cell.angle_beta   90.00
_cell.angle_gamma   90.00
#
_symmetry.space_group_name_H-M   'P 1'
#
loop_
_entity.id
_entity.type
_entity.pdbx_description
1 polymer ?
#
loop_
_entity_poly.entity_id
_entity_poly.type
_entity_poly.pdbx_seq_one_letter_code
_entity_poly.pdbx_strand_id
1 'polypeptide(L)' 'MHFTVGLISALAVTTAEAYLVMTNPIPYGKATLNNSPLAANSSDFPCKQCPGVYNPPLEGNKYTIGLKMDSY' A
#
# COMPACT_ATOMS: atom_id res chain seq x y z
N MET A 1 -29.56 30.50 34.17
CA MET A 1 -28.17 30.18 33.79
C MET A 1 -28.10 28.72 33.40
N HIS A 2 -27.92 28.49 32.10
CA HIS A 2 -27.34 27.34 31.40
C HIS A 2 -27.46 25.95 32.05
N PHE A 3 -28.55 25.25 31.75
CA PHE A 3 -28.68 23.81 31.96
C PHE A 3 -28.33 23.06 30.66
N THR A 4 -27.32 22.19 30.75
CA THR A 4 -27.25 20.87 30.08
C THR A 4 -27.45 20.76 28.56
N VAL A 5 -26.38 20.92 27.77
CA VAL A 5 -25.99 20.04 26.63
C VAL A 5 -24.48 20.25 26.48
N GLY A 6 -23.61 19.37 26.98
CA GLY A 6 -23.51 18.00 26.52
C GLY A 6 -22.31 17.92 25.57
N LEU A 7 -21.13 17.84 26.18
CA LEU A 7 -19.80 17.81 25.58
C LEU A 7 -19.59 16.48 24.82
N ILE A 8 -20.30 16.21 23.72
CA ILE A 8 -20.14 14.98 22.92
C ILE A 8 -20.49 15.25 21.46
N SER A 9 -19.57 15.86 20.72
CA SER A 9 -19.51 15.71 19.25
C SER A 9 -18.07 15.76 18.74
N ALA A 10 -17.12 15.23 19.52
CA ALA A 10 -15.91 14.67 18.95
C ALA A 10 -16.30 13.35 18.27
N LEU A 11 -17.00 13.48 17.14
CA LEU A 11 -17.31 12.36 16.27
C LEU A 11 -15.97 11.72 15.96
N ALA A 12 -15.78 10.50 16.44
CA ALA A 12 -14.60 9.71 16.19
C ALA A 12 -14.44 9.54 14.68
N VAL A 13 -13.66 10.44 14.06
CA VAL A 13 -13.13 10.24 12.71
C VAL A 13 -12.06 9.17 12.87
N THR A 14 -12.49 7.91 12.89
CA THR A 14 -11.56 6.80 12.70
C THR A 14 -11.08 6.91 11.25
N THR A 15 -9.82 7.29 11.03
CA THR A 15 -9.21 7.15 9.71
C THR A 15 -9.13 5.65 9.44
N ALA A 16 -9.90 5.17 8.46
CA ALA A 16 -9.77 3.80 8.00
C ALA A 16 -8.44 3.72 7.21
N GLU A 17 -7.37 3.32 7.88
CA GLU A 17 -6.07 3.10 7.25
C GLU A 17 -6.10 1.78 6.46
N ALA A 18 -6.47 1.84 5.18
CA ALA A 18 -6.46 0.69 4.28
C ALA A 18 -5.07 0.51 3.64
N TYR A 19 -4.13 -0.08 4.38
CA TYR A 19 -2.79 -0.39 3.88
C TYR A 19 -2.81 -1.61 2.94
N LEU A 20 -2.39 -1.41 1.68
CA LEU A 20 -2.39 -2.43 0.64
C LEU A 20 -0.98 -2.68 0.12
N VAL A 21 -0.70 -3.92 -0.26
CA VAL A 21 0.50 -4.32 -1.01
C VAL A 21 0.07 -5.20 -2.19
N MET A 22 0.70 -5.01 -3.34
CA MET A 22 0.42 -5.79 -4.54
C MET A 22 0.88 -7.25 -4.35
N THR A 23 -0.03 -8.19 -4.58
CA THR A 23 0.28 -9.63 -4.55
C THR A 23 0.36 -10.25 -5.94
N ASN A 24 -0.35 -9.68 -6.93
CA ASN A 24 -0.30 -10.06 -8.34
C ASN A 24 -0.36 -8.79 -9.24
N PRO A 25 0.57 -8.60 -10.20
CA PRO A 25 1.82 -9.35 -10.43
C PRO A 25 2.70 -9.47 -9.18
N ILE A 26 3.59 -10.47 -9.15
CA ILE A 26 4.55 -10.64 -8.06
C ILE A 26 5.49 -9.41 -8.07
N PRO A 27 5.57 -8.62 -6.98
CA PRO A 27 6.41 -7.44 -6.96
C PRO A 27 7.91 -7.78 -6.92
N TYR A 28 8.73 -6.85 -7.41
CA TYR A 28 10.17 -6.84 -7.13
C TYR A 28 10.42 -6.58 -5.64
N GLY A 29 11.55 -7.09 -5.12
CA GLY A 29 11.91 -6.88 -3.72
C GLY A 29 10.89 -7.44 -2.74
N LYS A 30 10.08 -8.43 -3.13
CA LYS A 30 8.97 -8.98 -2.31
C LYS A 30 9.36 -9.30 -0.87
N ALA A 31 10.60 -9.72 -0.64
CA ALA A 31 11.10 -10.06 0.69
C ALA A 31 11.21 -8.85 1.65
N THR A 32 11.34 -7.64 1.12
CA THR A 32 11.57 -6.38 1.87
C THR A 32 10.47 -5.34 1.66
N LEU A 33 9.55 -5.57 0.72
CA LEU A 33 8.41 -4.70 0.45
C LEU A 33 7.38 -4.72 1.61
N ASN A 34 6.80 -3.57 1.92
CA ASN A 34 5.76 -3.41 2.94
C ASN A 34 4.52 -2.66 2.39
N ASN A 35 3.47 -2.59 3.20
CA ASN A 35 2.17 -2.02 2.85
C ASN A 35 2.02 -0.53 3.23
N SER A 36 3.06 0.13 3.73
CA SER A 36 3.01 1.56 4.05
C SER A 36 3.00 2.40 2.76
N PRO A 37 2.36 3.58 2.74
CA PRO A 37 2.45 4.52 1.62
C PRO A 37 3.90 4.95 1.39
N LEU A 38 4.16 5.56 0.23
CA LEU A 38 5.44 6.22 -0.01
C LEU A 38 5.68 7.31 1.05
N ALA A 39 6.95 7.53 1.40
CA ALA A 39 7.35 8.59 2.28
C ALA A 39 6.91 9.94 1.70
N ALA A 40 6.30 10.78 2.55
CA ALA A 40 5.73 12.06 2.12
C ALA A 40 6.77 13.03 1.50
N ASN A 41 8.05 12.85 1.83
CA ASN A 41 9.18 13.60 1.28
C ASN A 41 9.74 13.00 -0.03
N SER A 42 9.06 12.01 -0.61
CA SER A 42 9.47 11.29 -1.83
C SER A 42 10.81 10.53 -1.73
N SER A 43 11.34 10.30 -0.52
CA SER A 43 12.63 9.63 -0.33
C SER A 43 12.65 8.16 -0.77
N ASP A 44 11.49 7.49 -0.78
CA ASP A 44 11.35 6.12 -1.26
C ASP A 44 10.65 6.05 -2.64
N PHE A 45 10.45 7.18 -3.31
CA PHE A 45 10.01 7.21 -4.71
C PHE A 45 11.20 7.08 -5.67
N PRO A 46 11.11 6.33 -6.77
CA PRO A 46 10.01 5.46 -7.23
C PRO A 46 10.09 4.04 -6.66
N CYS A 47 9.04 3.24 -6.85
CA CYS A 47 9.00 1.79 -6.55
C CYS A 47 9.25 1.39 -5.09
N LYS A 48 9.15 2.32 -4.13
CA LYS A 48 9.35 2.09 -2.70
C LYS A 48 10.77 1.61 -2.38
N GLN A 49 11.73 2.54 -2.50
CA GLN A 49 13.16 2.28 -2.30
C GLN A 49 13.39 1.55 -0.96
N CYS A 50 13.94 0.35 -1.07
CA CYS A 50 14.25 -0.56 0.02
C CYS A 50 15.42 -1.45 -0.39
N PRO A 51 16.08 -2.15 0.56
CA PRO A 51 17.12 -3.11 0.22
C PRO A 51 16.59 -4.16 -0.77
N GLY A 52 17.21 -4.27 -1.94
CA GLY A 52 16.79 -5.21 -2.97
C GLY A 52 15.51 -4.83 -3.73
N VAL A 53 15.13 -3.54 -3.78
CA VAL A 53 13.91 -3.03 -4.46
C VAL A 53 13.73 -3.52 -5.90
N TYR A 54 14.83 -3.84 -6.61
CA TYR A 54 14.80 -4.36 -7.98
C TYR A 54 15.20 -5.83 -8.10
N ASN A 55 15.25 -6.58 -6.99
CA ASN A 55 15.45 -8.01 -7.04
C ASN A 55 14.21 -8.66 -7.67
N PRO A 56 14.36 -9.41 -8.78
CA PRO A 56 13.23 -10.01 -9.46
C PRO A 56 12.57 -11.08 -8.57
N PRO A 57 11.26 -11.30 -8.72
CA PRO A 57 10.63 -12.47 -8.13
C PRO A 57 11.23 -13.76 -8.70
N LEU A 58 11.20 -14.84 -7.91
CA LEU A 58 11.68 -16.16 -8.32
C LEU A 58 10.94 -16.67 -9.57
N GLU A 59 9.64 -16.39 -9.63
CA GLU A 59 8.80 -16.62 -10.81
C GLU A 59 8.52 -15.26 -11.48
N GLY A 60 8.93 -15.12 -12.74
CA GLY A 60 8.72 -13.90 -13.49
C GLY A 60 7.26 -13.72 -13.92
N ASN A 61 6.76 -12.48 -13.88
CA ASN A 61 5.44 -12.15 -14.39
C ASN A 61 5.43 -12.16 -15.92
N LYS A 62 4.81 -13.16 -16.54
CA LYS A 62 4.69 -13.31 -18.00
C LYS A 62 3.23 -13.24 -18.43
N TYR A 63 2.95 -12.38 -19.41
CA TYR A 63 1.60 -12.14 -19.92
C TYR A 63 1.58 -12.10 -21.44
N THR A 64 0.54 -12.68 -22.03
CA THR A 64 0.31 -12.66 -23.48
C THR A 64 -0.38 -11.36 -23.88
N ILE A 65 0.07 -10.75 -24.97
CA ILE A 65 -0.52 -9.53 -25.51
C ILE A 65 -2.00 -9.78 -25.85
N GLY A 66 -2.88 -8.88 -25.41
CA GLY A 66 -4.32 -8.96 -25.66
C GLY A 66 -5.09 -9.88 -24.71
N LEU A 67 -4.43 -10.58 -23.80
CA LEU A 67 -5.09 -11.37 -22.75
C LEU A 67 -5.11 -10.60 -21.42
N LYS A 68 -6.13 -10.88 -20.60
CA LYS A 68 -6.14 -10.43 -19.20
C LYS A 68 -4.98 -11.05 -18.44
N MET A 69 -4.42 -10.28 -17.51
CA MET A 69 -3.43 -10.78 -16.56
C MET A 69 -4.18 -11.63 -15.52
N ASP A 70 -4.22 -12.93 -15.75
CA ASP A 70 -4.80 -13.86 -14.79
C ASP A 70 -3.91 -13.94 -13.54
N SER A 71 -4.54 -14.05 -12.36
CA SER A 71 -3.85 -14.36 -11.12
C SER A 71 -3.42 -15.82 -11.17
N TYR A 72 -2.11 -16.07 -11.23
CA TYR A 72 -1.53 -17.41 -11.07
C TYR A 72 -1.77 -17.94 -9.65
#